data_AF-A0A8C5BBX3-F1
#
_entry.id   AF-A0A8C5BBX3-F1
#
_cell.length_a   1.000
_cell.length_b   1.000
_cell.length_c   1.000
_cell.angle_alpha   90.00
_cell.angle_beta   90.00
_cell.angle_gamma   90.00
#
_symmetry.space_group_name_H-M   'P 1'
#
loop_
_entity.id
_entity.type
_entity.pdbx_description
1 polymer ?
#
loop_
_entity_poly.entity_id
_entity_poly.type
_entity_poly.pdbx_seq_one_letter_code
_entity_poly.pdbx_strand_id
1 'polypeptide(L)'
;MPYEEIKMVILEVNEKVLTESMVQNLIKQMPDQEQLNTLADMKDEYEDLAEAEQFAVVMSGVKRLKTRLEAILFRLQFEELLNNVKPDVVSVTAACEELSKSQTFAKLLEIILLVGNYMNAGSRNGKAYGFSMSYLCKLRDTKSADHKQTLLHFLADVCQEQYPEVMGFSDELVHVEKASRVSAEVLQKNIEQMGRQIKTLQKDLEAFPPPQNERDLFSEKMSSFVGTAKEQHEKLELMHNNMEEQYSELGRFYVFDPRKICPWRSSSGTSRPSRPCLRYSGLLWQTRLIDAFLWSWIASAVYSLRH
;
A
#
# COMPACT_ATOMS: atom_id res chain seq x y z
N MET A 1 10.03 -36.77 -2.66
CA MET A 1 11.34 -36.22 -3.08
C MET A 1 12.39 -36.81 -2.14
N PRO A 2 13.46 -37.44 -2.63
CA PRO A 2 14.59 -37.88 -1.83
C PRO A 2 15.13 -36.75 -0.93
N TYR A 3 15.49 -37.06 0.31
CA TYR A 3 15.94 -36.03 1.27
C TYR A 3 17.21 -35.30 0.81
N GLU A 4 18.14 -36.02 0.17
CA GLU A 4 19.35 -35.41 -0.38
C GLU A 4 19.02 -34.45 -1.52
N GLU A 5 17.97 -34.72 -2.31
CA GLU A 5 17.51 -33.80 -3.36
C GLU A 5 16.94 -32.51 -2.76
N ILE A 6 16.18 -32.60 -1.66
CA ILE A 6 15.68 -31.42 -0.93
C ILE A 6 16.84 -30.54 -0.44
N LYS A 7 17.86 -31.17 0.17
CA LYS A 7 19.08 -30.48 0.62
C LYS A 7 19.79 -29.80 -0.54
N MET A 8 19.94 -30.48 -1.67
CA MET A 8 20.56 -29.92 -2.87
C MET A 8 19.79 -28.73 -3.42
N VAL A 9 18.47 -28.84 -3.51
CA VAL A 9 17.59 -27.76 -3.97
C VAL A 9 17.71 -26.51 -3.08
N ILE A 10 17.88 -26.69 -1.76
CA ILE A 10 18.11 -25.57 -0.81
C ILE A 10 19.49 -24.94 -0.98
N LEU A 11 20.54 -25.76 -1.13
CA LEU A 11 21.93 -25.26 -1.32
C LEU A 11 22.09 -24.49 -2.64
N GLU A 12 21.46 -25.00 -3.71
CA GLU A 12 21.50 -24.38 -5.03
C GLU A 12 20.52 -23.22 -5.18
N VAL A 13 19.59 -23.02 -4.23
CA VAL A 13 18.47 -22.07 -4.33
C VAL A 13 17.76 -22.23 -5.68
N ASN A 14 17.21 -23.42 -5.92
CA ASN A 14 16.52 -23.70 -7.17
C ASN A 14 15.07 -23.22 -7.12
N GLU A 15 14.84 -22.00 -7.64
CA GLU A 15 13.53 -21.33 -7.68
C GLU A 15 12.47 -22.06 -8.52
N LYS A 16 12.84 -23.03 -9.37
CA LYS A 16 11.87 -23.83 -10.13
C LYS A 16 11.19 -24.91 -9.29
N VAL A 17 11.85 -25.33 -8.21
CA VAL A 17 11.40 -26.41 -7.33
C VAL A 17 10.93 -25.85 -6.00
N LEU A 18 11.61 -24.81 -5.49
CA LEU A 18 11.26 -24.15 -4.23
C LEU A 18 10.04 -23.26 -4.41
N THR A 19 8.91 -23.66 -3.82
CA THR A 19 7.72 -22.83 -3.70
C THR A 19 7.67 -22.17 -2.32
N GLU A 20 6.98 -21.03 -2.22
CA GLU A 20 6.79 -20.32 -0.95
C GLU A 20 6.19 -21.24 0.13
N SER A 21 5.14 -21.98 -0.23
CA SER A 21 4.46 -22.91 0.69
C SER A 21 5.36 -24.05 1.14
N MET A 22 6.23 -24.56 0.26
CA MET A 22 7.21 -25.59 0.62
C MET A 22 8.20 -25.03 1.64
N VAL A 23 8.77 -23.84 1.40
CA VAL A 23 9.75 -23.23 2.30
C VAL A 23 9.12 -22.86 3.65
N GLN A 24 7.89 -22.33 3.67
CA GLN A 24 7.15 -22.05 4.91
C GLN A 24 6.90 -23.31 5.72
N ASN A 25 6.48 -24.40 5.07
CA ASN A 25 6.28 -25.68 5.73
C ASN A 25 7.59 -26.23 6.27
N LEU A 26 8.69 -26.12 5.53
CA LEU A 26 10.01 -26.49 6.01
C LEU A 26 10.35 -25.71 7.28
N ILE A 27 10.30 -24.37 7.26
CA ILE A 27 10.60 -23.53 8.43
C ILE A 27 9.74 -23.92 9.66
N LYS A 28 8.46 -24.26 9.44
CA LYS A 28 7.53 -24.61 10.53
C LYS A 28 7.76 -26.02 11.10
N GLN A 29 8.16 -26.97 10.26
CA GLN A 29 8.32 -28.39 10.63
C GLN A 29 9.77 -28.73 11.01
N MET A 30 10.73 -27.85 10.72
CA MET A 30 12.13 -28.05 11.11
C MET A 30 12.26 -28.05 12.64
N PRO A 31 12.92 -29.08 13.22
CA PRO A 31 13.32 -29.07 14.63
C PRO A 31 14.25 -27.90 14.95
N ASP A 32 14.35 -27.56 16.23
CA ASP A 32 15.25 -26.50 16.69
C ASP A 32 16.72 -26.89 16.45
N GLN A 33 17.60 -25.88 16.37
CA GLN A 33 19.02 -26.09 16.06
C GLN A 33 19.71 -27.04 17.05
N GLU A 34 19.31 -27.03 18.32
CA GLU A 34 19.83 -27.96 19.33
C GLU A 34 19.44 -29.41 19.02
N GLN A 35 18.18 -29.65 18.65
CA GLN A 35 17.68 -30.97 18.27
C GLN A 35 18.35 -31.46 16.98
N LEU A 36 18.56 -30.57 16.01
CA LEU A 36 19.30 -30.90 14.79
C LEU A 36 20.75 -31.30 15.07
N ASN A 37 21.40 -30.66 16.06
CA ASN A 37 22.75 -31.01 16.46
C ASN A 37 22.79 -32.39 17.13
N THR A 38 21.85 -32.70 18.03
CA THR A 38 21.75 -34.02 18.65
C THR A 38 21.51 -35.12 17.61
N LEU A 39 20.60 -34.88 16.66
CA LEU A 39 20.35 -35.82 15.57
C LEU A 39 21.56 -35.96 14.64
N ALA A 40 22.37 -34.91 14.47
CA ALA A 40 23.60 -34.98 13.69
C ALA A 40 24.65 -35.94 14.27
N ASP A 41 24.61 -36.21 15.58
CA ASP A 41 25.50 -37.17 16.25
C ASP A 41 25.04 -38.62 16.06
N MET A 42 23.76 -38.84 15.70
CA MET A 42 23.16 -40.16 15.47
C MET A 42 23.29 -40.65 14.01
N LYS A 43 24.23 -40.09 13.24
CA LYS A 43 24.44 -40.42 11.81
C LYS A 43 24.81 -41.88 11.57
N ASP A 44 25.44 -42.53 12.54
CA ASP A 44 25.89 -43.92 12.41
C ASP A 44 24.73 -44.92 12.48
N GLU A 45 23.56 -44.51 13.00
CA GLU A 45 22.34 -45.32 13.13
C GLU A 45 21.27 -44.92 12.09
N TYR A 46 21.65 -44.27 10.99
CA TYR A 46 20.71 -43.66 10.03
C TYR A 46 19.64 -44.62 9.49
N GLU A 47 19.97 -45.88 9.22
CA GLU A 47 19.01 -46.86 8.70
C GLU A 47 17.98 -47.32 9.74
N ASP A 48 18.28 -47.16 11.04
CA ASP A 48 17.42 -47.55 12.16
C ASP A 48 16.50 -46.40 12.65
N LEU A 49 16.77 -45.17 12.20
CA LEU A 49 15.98 -43.98 12.54
C LEU A 49 14.63 -43.93 11.80
N ALA A 50 13.63 -43.27 12.41
CA ALA A 50 12.35 -43.03 11.75
C ALA A 50 12.51 -42.06 10.56
N GLU A 51 11.60 -42.10 9.58
CA GLU A 51 11.66 -41.25 8.38
C GLU A 51 11.81 -39.74 8.70
N ALA A 52 11.16 -39.26 9.76
CA ALA A 52 11.25 -37.86 10.20
C ALA A 52 12.65 -37.51 10.76
N GLU A 53 13.28 -38.45 11.46
CA GLU A 53 14.62 -38.30 12.03
C GLU A 53 15.68 -38.38 10.92
N GLN A 54 15.53 -39.32 9.98
CA GLN A 54 16.36 -39.40 8.77
C GLN A 54 16.37 -38.08 8.00
N PHE A 55 15.18 -37.48 7.81
CA PHE A 55 15.07 -36.16 7.18
C PHE A 55 15.84 -35.07 7.97
N ALA A 56 15.66 -35.02 9.28
CA ALA A 56 16.35 -34.05 10.14
C ALA A 56 17.88 -34.24 10.13
N VAL A 57 18.38 -35.48 10.06
CA VAL A 57 19.81 -35.81 9.93
C VAL A 57 20.39 -35.31 8.61
N VAL A 58 19.66 -35.47 7.50
CA VAL A 58 20.11 -34.93 6.20
C VAL A 58 20.18 -33.41 6.24
N MET A 59 19.16 -32.78 6.82
CA MET A 59 19.05 -31.33 6.90
C MET A 59 20.03 -30.69 7.90
N SER A 60 20.44 -31.42 8.96
CA SER A 60 21.47 -30.96 9.90
C SER A 60 22.84 -30.77 9.24
N GLY A 61 23.08 -31.43 8.10
CA GLY A 61 24.25 -31.20 7.25
C GLY A 61 24.29 -29.81 6.58
N VAL A 62 23.21 -29.03 6.64
CA VAL A 62 23.15 -27.67 6.08
C VAL A 62 23.49 -26.65 7.16
N LYS A 63 24.65 -25.99 7.05
CA LYS A 63 25.03 -24.89 7.95
C LYS A 63 24.06 -23.72 7.84
N ARG A 64 23.66 -23.19 9.01
CA ARG A 64 22.72 -22.06 9.16
C ARG A 64 21.40 -22.28 8.40
N LEU A 65 20.85 -23.50 8.46
CA LEU A 65 19.66 -23.89 7.72
C LEU A 65 18.48 -22.91 7.90
N LYS A 66 18.16 -22.52 9.14
CA LYS A 66 17.05 -21.61 9.43
C LYS A 66 17.22 -20.26 8.72
N THR A 67 18.40 -19.64 8.84
CA THR A 67 18.74 -18.39 8.15
C THR A 67 18.66 -18.53 6.63
N ARG A 68 19.08 -19.67 6.07
CA ARG A 68 18.94 -19.94 4.62
C ARG A 68 17.49 -20.00 4.19
N LEU A 69 16.66 -20.77 4.91
CA LEU A 69 15.26 -20.92 4.57
C LEU A 69 14.51 -19.57 4.68
N GLU A 70 14.78 -18.78 5.72
CA GLU A 70 14.21 -17.44 5.88
C GLU A 70 14.63 -16.49 4.74
N ALA A 71 15.91 -16.53 4.33
CA ALA A 71 16.42 -15.76 3.20
C ALA A 71 15.77 -16.17 1.85
N ILE A 72 15.64 -17.47 1.61
CA ILE A 72 15.00 -18.02 0.42
C ILE A 72 13.51 -17.64 0.41
N LEU A 73 12.83 -17.75 1.55
CA LEU A 73 11.43 -17.35 1.66
C LEU A 73 11.25 -15.88 1.28
N PHE A 74 12.10 -15.00 1.83
CA PHE A 74 12.08 -13.59 1.49
C PHE A 74 12.35 -13.35 -0.01
N ARG A 75 13.32 -14.05 -0.60
CA ARG A 75 13.59 -14.00 -2.05
C ARG A 75 12.37 -14.36 -2.90
N LEU A 76 11.62 -15.39 -2.52
CA LEU A 76 10.44 -15.84 -3.25
C LEU A 76 9.27 -14.86 -3.10
N GLN A 77 9.12 -14.23 -1.94
CA GLN A 77 8.02 -13.28 -1.65
C GLN A 77 8.29 -11.85 -2.13
N PHE A 78 9.55 -11.48 -2.36
CA PHE A 78 9.94 -10.10 -2.61
C PHE A 78 9.27 -9.48 -3.84
N GLU A 79 9.18 -10.23 -4.93
CA GLU A 79 8.57 -9.73 -6.18
C GLU A 79 7.06 -9.49 -6.01
N GLU A 80 6.36 -10.39 -5.33
CA GLU A 80 4.94 -10.22 -5.02
C GLU A 80 4.72 -9.01 -4.09
N LEU A 81 5.57 -8.86 -3.06
CA LEU A 81 5.48 -7.74 -2.14
C LEU A 81 5.67 -6.39 -2.86
N LEU A 82 6.63 -6.31 -3.79
CA LEU A 82 6.80 -5.14 -4.65
C LEU A 82 5.58 -4.91 -5.56
N ASN A 83 5.06 -5.95 -6.19
CA ASN A 83 3.91 -5.86 -7.08
C ASN A 83 2.61 -5.49 -6.35
N ASN A 84 2.53 -5.72 -5.04
CA ASN A 84 1.41 -5.28 -4.21
C ASN A 84 1.56 -3.81 -3.76
N VAL A 85 2.77 -3.37 -3.45
CA VAL A 85 3.02 -2.02 -2.89
C VAL A 85 3.17 -0.94 -3.97
N LYS A 86 3.82 -1.26 -5.10
CA LYS A 86 4.11 -0.29 -6.15
C LYS A 86 2.85 0.31 -6.81
N PRO A 87 1.80 -0.46 -7.16
CA PRO A 87 0.59 0.10 -7.77
C PRO A 87 -0.14 1.06 -6.85
N ASP A 88 -0.09 0.86 -5.54
CA ASP A 88 -0.70 1.74 -4.55
C ASP A 88 -0.03 3.12 -4.55
N VAL A 89 1.31 3.15 -4.51
CA VAL A 89 2.10 4.40 -4.60
C VAL A 89 1.79 5.14 -5.91
N VAL A 90 1.77 4.42 -7.03
CA VAL A 90 1.47 4.98 -8.35
C VAL A 90 0.05 5.54 -8.40
N SER A 91 -0.94 4.82 -7.87
CA SER A 91 -2.34 5.24 -7.89
C SER A 91 -2.57 6.54 -7.11
N VAL A 92 -1.95 6.66 -5.92
CA VAL A 92 -2.05 7.89 -5.11
C VAL A 92 -1.32 9.05 -5.79
N THR A 93 -0.14 8.81 -6.35
CA THR A 93 0.64 9.84 -7.06
C THR A 93 -0.15 10.36 -8.28
N ALA A 94 -0.65 9.45 -9.11
CA ALA A 94 -1.48 9.80 -10.26
C ALA A 94 -2.73 10.58 -9.86
N ALA A 95 -3.44 10.16 -8.80
CA ALA A 95 -4.62 10.87 -8.30
C ALA A 95 -4.29 12.30 -7.82
N CYS A 96 -3.13 12.51 -7.17
CA CYS A 96 -2.68 13.84 -6.77
C CYS A 96 -2.42 14.74 -7.99
N GLU A 97 -1.76 14.21 -9.02
CA GLU A 97 -1.50 14.96 -10.25
C GLU A 97 -2.77 15.26 -11.04
N GLU A 98 -3.68 14.29 -11.17
CA GLU A 98 -4.98 14.43 -11.81
C GLU A 98 -5.81 15.54 -11.16
N LEU A 99 -5.92 15.53 -9.82
CA LEU A 99 -6.64 16.57 -9.09
C LEU A 99 -6.00 17.95 -9.27
N SER A 100 -4.67 18.03 -9.25
CA SER A 100 -3.95 19.31 -9.39
C SER A 100 -4.04 19.89 -10.80
N LYS A 101 -4.04 19.04 -11.83
CA LYS A 101 -4.02 19.45 -13.25
C LYS A 101 -5.42 19.56 -13.86
N SER A 102 -6.45 18.99 -13.23
CA SER A 102 -7.81 18.97 -13.78
C SER A 102 -8.42 20.38 -13.83
N GLN A 103 -8.58 20.88 -15.05
CA GLN A 103 -9.17 22.20 -15.30
C GLN A 103 -10.70 22.15 -15.15
N THR A 104 -11.32 21.04 -15.55
CA THR A 104 -12.77 20.84 -15.43
C THR A 104 -13.18 20.73 -13.96
N PHE A 105 -12.39 20.04 -13.14
CA PHE A 105 -12.63 19.98 -11.70
C PHE A 105 -12.42 21.34 -11.02
N ALA A 106 -11.39 22.09 -11.40
CA ALA A 106 -11.21 23.46 -10.91
C ALA A 106 -12.41 24.36 -11.27
N LYS A 107 -12.91 24.27 -12.50
CA LYS A 107 -14.07 25.02 -12.96
C LYS A 107 -15.34 24.66 -12.19
N LEU A 108 -15.52 23.38 -11.87
CA LEU A 108 -16.62 22.92 -11.03
C LEU A 108 -16.59 23.60 -9.66
N LEU A 109 -15.42 23.68 -9.03
CA LEU A 109 -15.27 24.34 -7.73
C LEU A 109 -15.58 25.84 -7.78
N GLU A 110 -15.23 26.53 -8.89
CA GLU A 110 -15.61 27.93 -9.10
C GLU A 110 -17.13 28.12 -9.17
N ILE A 111 -17.84 27.25 -9.91
CA ILE A 111 -19.30 27.30 -10.03
C ILE A 111 -19.94 27.08 -8.66
N ILE A 112 -19.46 26.08 -7.91
CA ILE A 112 -19.95 25.79 -6.55
C ILE A 112 -19.71 26.99 -5.62
N LEU A 113 -18.54 27.65 -5.72
CA LEU A 113 -18.24 28.85 -4.93
C LEU A 113 -19.17 30.01 -5.29
N LEU A 114 -19.43 30.23 -6.58
CA LEU A 114 -20.32 31.28 -7.07
C LEU A 114 -21.75 31.09 -6.56
N VAL A 115 -22.30 29.89 -6.73
CA VAL A 115 -23.65 29.55 -6.27
C VAL A 115 -23.73 29.63 -4.75
N GLY A 116 -22.72 29.10 -4.04
CA GLY A 116 -22.63 29.19 -2.59
C GLY A 116 -22.59 30.63 -2.07
N ASN A 117 -21.83 31.52 -2.70
CA ASN A 117 -21.77 32.94 -2.34
C ASN A 117 -23.10 33.66 -2.60
N TYR A 118 -23.75 33.36 -3.74
CA TYR A 118 -25.05 33.92 -4.07
C TYR A 118 -26.13 33.50 -3.06
N MET A 119 -26.21 32.19 -2.75
CA MET A 119 -27.19 31.67 -1.80
C MET A 119 -26.97 32.18 -0.37
N ASN A 120 -25.71 32.42 0.02
CA ASN A 120 -25.36 32.91 1.34
C ASN A 120 -25.25 34.44 1.41
N ALA A 121 -25.72 35.17 0.40
CA ALA A 121 -25.70 36.63 0.37
C ALA A 121 -26.38 37.23 1.61
N GLY A 122 -25.71 38.16 2.29
CA GLY A 122 -26.19 38.76 3.54
C GLY A 122 -25.88 37.96 4.82
N SER A 123 -25.34 36.75 4.73
CA SER A 123 -24.82 35.99 5.86
C SER A 123 -23.30 36.19 6.07
N ARG A 124 -22.75 35.72 7.19
CA ARG A 124 -21.31 35.72 7.47
C ARG A 124 -20.47 34.99 6.38
N ASN A 125 -21.09 34.11 5.60
CA ASN A 125 -20.43 33.29 4.57
C ASN A 125 -20.71 33.76 3.13
N GLY A 126 -21.42 34.88 2.92
CA GLY A 126 -21.80 35.36 1.58
C GLY A 126 -20.70 35.97 0.72
N LYS A 127 -19.47 36.06 1.25
CA LYS A 127 -18.27 36.57 0.55
C LYS A 127 -17.07 35.66 0.82
N ALA A 128 -17.26 34.35 0.62
CA ALA A 128 -16.17 33.39 0.79
C ALA A 128 -15.22 33.44 -0.42
N TYR A 129 -13.91 33.40 -0.14
CA TYR A 129 -12.87 33.25 -1.17
C TYR A 129 -12.63 31.79 -1.57
N GLY A 130 -13.13 30.85 -0.77
CA GLY A 130 -12.99 29.42 -0.97
C GLY A 130 -13.73 28.66 0.11
N PHE A 131 -13.87 27.35 -0.07
CA PHE A 131 -14.50 26.45 0.88
C PHE A 131 -13.62 25.22 1.11
N SER A 132 -13.76 24.59 2.27
CA SER A 132 -13.09 23.31 2.53
C SER A 132 -13.69 22.23 1.64
N MET A 133 -12.85 21.37 1.05
CA MET A 133 -13.28 20.24 0.22
C MET A 133 -14.36 19.34 0.86
N SER A 134 -14.38 19.26 2.19
CA SER A 134 -15.43 18.55 2.95
C SER A 134 -16.85 19.09 2.72
N TYR A 135 -16.98 20.32 2.21
CA TYR A 135 -18.24 20.96 1.87
C TYR A 135 -18.92 20.32 0.66
N LEU A 136 -18.18 19.72 -0.27
CA LEU A 136 -18.76 19.07 -1.46
C LEU A 136 -19.80 18.01 -1.08
N CYS A 137 -19.56 17.26 -0.02
CA CYS A 137 -20.51 16.26 0.46
C CYS A 137 -21.75 16.86 1.15
N LYS A 138 -21.68 18.11 1.63
CA LYS A 138 -22.80 18.82 2.23
C LYS A 138 -23.76 19.40 1.20
N LEU A 139 -23.35 19.49 -0.08
CA LEU A 139 -24.22 19.96 -1.17
C LEU A 139 -25.46 19.08 -1.35
N ARG A 140 -25.37 17.79 -1.00
CA ARG A 140 -26.51 16.88 -1.00
C ARG A 140 -27.50 17.16 0.15
N ASP A 141 -27.02 17.74 1.25
CA ASP A 141 -27.82 17.96 2.46
C ASP A 141 -28.66 19.24 2.36
N THR A 142 -28.28 20.18 1.50
CA THR A 142 -29.05 21.38 1.19
C THR A 142 -30.17 21.04 0.21
N LYS A 143 -31.42 21.21 0.62
CA LYS A 143 -32.62 20.94 -0.18
C LYS A 143 -33.33 22.23 -0.58
N SER A 144 -34.00 22.20 -1.72
CA SER A 144 -34.98 23.23 -2.12
C SER A 144 -36.11 23.34 -1.09
N ALA A 145 -36.79 24.49 -1.09
CA ALA A 145 -37.94 24.79 -0.21
C ALA A 145 -39.09 23.78 -0.36
N ASP A 146 -39.21 23.16 -1.54
CA ASP A 146 -40.20 22.11 -1.83
C ASP A 146 -39.70 20.68 -1.54
N HIS A 147 -38.45 20.54 -1.06
CA HIS A 147 -37.76 19.29 -0.77
C HIS A 147 -37.64 18.30 -1.94
N LYS A 148 -37.92 18.72 -3.19
CA LYS A 148 -37.87 17.84 -4.36
C LYS A 148 -36.48 17.70 -4.95
N GLN A 149 -35.66 18.74 -4.83
CA GLN A 149 -34.31 18.80 -5.40
C GLN A 149 -33.28 19.18 -4.34
N THR A 150 -32.07 18.63 -4.43
CA THR A 150 -30.92 19.06 -3.61
C THR A 150 -30.07 20.06 -4.38
N LEU A 151 -29.24 20.84 -3.67
CA LEU A 151 -28.32 21.77 -4.30
C LEU A 151 -27.35 21.06 -5.25
N LEU A 152 -26.99 19.81 -4.95
CA LEU A 152 -26.20 18.96 -5.86
C LEU A 152 -26.91 18.72 -7.20
N HIS A 153 -28.19 18.35 -7.19
CA HIS A 153 -28.94 18.13 -8.43
C HIS A 153 -29.08 19.44 -9.23
N PHE A 154 -29.35 20.55 -8.54
CA PHE A 154 -29.44 21.86 -9.19
C PHE A 154 -28.11 22.26 -9.85
N LEU A 155 -26.98 22.04 -9.15
CA LEU A 155 -25.64 22.30 -9.69
C LEU A 155 -25.32 21.40 -10.89
N ALA A 156 -25.75 20.14 -10.87
CA ALA A 156 -25.58 19.22 -11.99
C ALA A 156 -26.36 19.70 -13.23
N ASP A 157 -27.62 20.12 -13.07
CA ASP A 157 -28.44 20.66 -14.16
C ASP A 157 -27.81 21.94 -14.74
N VAL A 158 -27.39 22.87 -13.88
CA VAL A 158 -26.72 24.11 -14.31
C VAL A 158 -25.42 23.82 -15.06
N CYS A 159 -24.61 22.87 -14.58
CA CYS A 159 -23.40 22.47 -15.29
C CYS A 159 -23.73 21.83 -16.63
N GLN A 160 -24.76 20.99 -16.72
CA GLN A 160 -25.17 20.36 -17.96
C GLN A 160 -25.66 21.38 -19.01
N GLU A 161 -26.44 22.38 -18.60
CA GLU A 161 -27.01 23.37 -19.52
C GLU A 161 -26.00 24.46 -19.92
N GLN A 162 -25.20 24.95 -18.97
CA GLN A 162 -24.37 26.15 -19.14
C GLN A 162 -22.87 25.85 -19.25
N TYR A 163 -22.41 24.71 -18.74
CA TYR A 163 -20.99 24.33 -18.67
C TYR A 163 -20.78 22.84 -19.03
N PRO A 164 -21.24 22.38 -20.21
CA PRO A 164 -21.20 20.95 -20.57
C PRO A 164 -19.80 20.36 -20.54
N GLU A 165 -18.76 21.18 -20.71
CA GLU A 165 -17.34 20.79 -20.60
C GLU A 165 -16.98 20.27 -19.21
N VAL A 166 -17.66 20.72 -18.16
CA VAL A 166 -17.41 20.31 -16.77
C VAL A 166 -17.94 18.92 -16.50
N MET A 167 -18.92 18.44 -17.26
CA MET A 167 -19.56 17.13 -17.02
C MET A 167 -18.61 15.94 -17.21
N GLY A 168 -17.53 16.11 -17.97
CA GLY A 168 -16.49 15.10 -18.20
C GLY A 168 -15.39 15.03 -17.15
N PHE A 169 -15.45 15.81 -16.05
CA PHE A 169 -14.36 15.85 -15.07
C PHE A 169 -14.04 14.50 -14.43
N SER A 170 -15.00 13.56 -14.38
CA SER A 170 -14.77 12.20 -13.89
C SER A 170 -13.75 11.43 -14.73
N ASP A 171 -13.65 11.73 -16.03
CA ASP A 171 -12.74 11.07 -16.96
C ASP A 171 -11.29 11.57 -16.77
N GLU A 172 -11.11 12.73 -16.13
CA GLU A 172 -9.81 13.27 -15.74
C GLU A 172 -9.31 12.70 -14.39
N LEU A 173 -10.19 12.04 -13.61
CA LEU A 173 -9.93 11.62 -12.22
C LEU A 173 -9.95 10.10 -12.04
N VAL A 174 -9.41 9.35 -13.00
CA VAL A 174 -9.54 7.89 -13.08
C VAL A 174 -8.83 7.13 -11.95
N HIS A 175 -7.79 7.71 -11.33
CA HIS A 175 -7.05 7.03 -10.24
C HIS A 175 -7.59 7.38 -8.86
N VAL A 176 -8.50 8.35 -8.73
CA VAL A 176 -9.04 8.79 -7.43
C VAL A 176 -9.77 7.67 -6.70
N GLU A 177 -10.56 6.85 -7.41
CA GLU A 177 -11.24 5.69 -6.81
C GLU A 177 -10.24 4.69 -6.23
N LYS A 178 -9.19 4.33 -7.00
CA LYS A 178 -8.16 3.38 -6.55
C LYS A 178 -7.37 3.94 -5.38
N ALA A 179 -6.95 5.20 -5.46
CA ALA A 179 -6.27 5.91 -4.39
C ALA A 179 -7.11 5.96 -3.09
N SER A 180 -8.45 5.98 -3.21
CA SER A 180 -9.36 5.94 -2.04
C SER A 180 -9.31 4.62 -1.25
N ARG A 181 -8.81 3.54 -1.85
CA ARG A 181 -8.74 2.21 -1.23
C ARG A 181 -7.38 1.95 -0.58
N VAL A 182 -6.37 2.74 -0.92
CA VAL A 182 -5.00 2.60 -0.41
C VAL A 182 -4.94 3.04 1.06
N SER A 183 -4.32 2.21 1.90
CA SER A 183 -4.02 2.56 3.28
C SER A 183 -2.55 2.97 3.42
N ALA A 184 -2.28 4.27 3.62
CA ALA A 184 -0.90 4.73 3.76
C ALA A 184 -0.19 4.13 4.99
N GLU A 185 -0.91 3.77 6.05
CA GLU A 185 -0.29 3.12 7.21
C GLU A 185 0.26 1.74 6.84
N VAL A 186 -0.52 0.96 6.09
CA VAL A 186 -0.10 -0.35 5.60
C VAL A 186 1.04 -0.19 4.60
N LEU A 187 0.93 0.79 3.70
CA LEU A 187 1.95 1.10 2.70
C LEU A 187 3.30 1.41 3.34
N GLN A 188 3.34 2.34 4.30
CA GLN A 188 4.55 2.71 5.04
C GLN A 188 5.13 1.51 5.78
N LYS A 189 4.29 0.74 6.49
CA LYS A 189 4.74 -0.46 7.23
C LYS A 189 5.38 -1.49 6.30
N ASN A 190 4.80 -1.72 5.12
CA ASN A 190 5.31 -2.66 4.13
C ASN A 190 6.67 -2.21 3.57
N ILE A 191 6.82 -0.92 3.23
CA ILE A 191 8.07 -0.35 2.72
C ILE A 191 9.19 -0.44 3.78
N GLU A 192 8.89 -0.09 5.03
CA GLU A 192 9.86 -0.21 6.12
C GLU A 192 10.22 -1.66 6.43
N GLN A 193 9.25 -2.57 6.39
CA GLN A 193 9.47 -3.99 6.62
C GLN A 193 10.40 -4.58 5.55
N MET A 194 10.17 -4.25 4.27
CA MET A 194 11.08 -4.63 3.18
C MET A 194 12.50 -4.13 3.45
N GLY A 195 12.65 -2.85 3.78
CA GLY A 195 13.96 -2.27 4.08
C GLY A 195 14.67 -2.94 5.26
N ARG A 196 13.91 -3.34 6.30
CA ARG A 196 14.46 -4.12 7.42
C ARG A 196 14.89 -5.52 7.00
N GLN A 197 14.07 -6.24 6.23
CA GLN A 197 14.38 -7.60 5.76
C GLN A 197 15.63 -7.62 4.87
N ILE A 198 15.78 -6.65 3.96
CA ILE A 198 16.98 -6.50 3.13
C ILE A 198 18.22 -6.27 4.00
N LYS A 199 18.14 -5.36 4.99
CA LYS A 199 19.26 -5.08 5.91
C LYS A 199 19.64 -6.29 6.75
N THR A 200 18.67 -7.05 7.24
CA THR A 200 18.92 -8.29 7.98
C THR A 200 19.60 -9.32 7.08
N LEU A 201 19.06 -9.54 5.88
CA LEU A 201 19.64 -10.49 4.92
C LEU A 201 21.09 -10.11 4.56
N GLN A 202 21.36 -8.82 4.34
CA GLN A 202 22.72 -8.35 4.08
C GLN A 202 23.68 -8.70 5.23
N LYS A 203 23.29 -8.42 6.47
CA LYS A 203 24.10 -8.77 7.66
C LYS A 203 24.31 -10.26 7.81
N ASP A 204 23.27 -11.05 7.53
CA ASP A 204 23.35 -12.51 7.58
C ASP A 204 24.32 -13.06 6.55
N LEU A 205 24.37 -12.47 5.35
CA LEU A 205 25.34 -12.81 4.30
C LEU A 205 26.77 -12.43 4.68
N GLU A 206 26.98 -11.27 5.32
CA GLU A 206 28.30 -10.85 5.82
C GLU A 206 28.85 -11.81 6.89
N ALA A 207 27.97 -12.33 7.76
CA ALA A 207 28.31 -13.31 8.79
C ALA A 207 28.20 -14.77 8.30
N PHE A 208 28.00 -15.00 7.01
CA PHE A 208 27.74 -16.34 6.48
C PHE A 208 29.05 -17.12 6.28
N PRO A 209 29.10 -18.40 6.67
CA PRO A 209 30.29 -19.22 6.43
C PRO A 209 30.56 -19.37 4.93
N PRO A 210 31.82 -19.63 4.53
CA PRO A 210 32.14 -19.93 3.15
C PRO A 210 31.36 -21.16 2.64
N PRO A 211 31.14 -21.25 1.30
CA PRO A 211 30.41 -22.35 0.69
C PRO A 211 30.92 -23.71 1.18
N GLN A 212 29.99 -24.60 1.53
CA GLN A 212 30.36 -25.92 2.05
C GLN A 212 30.86 -26.86 0.95
N ASN A 213 30.38 -26.67 -0.27
CA ASN A 213 30.74 -27.44 -1.45
C ASN A 213 30.50 -26.59 -2.71
N GLU A 214 30.93 -27.09 -3.88
CA GLU A 214 30.77 -26.40 -5.17
C GLU A 214 29.31 -26.15 -5.57
N ARG A 215 28.37 -26.86 -4.94
CA ARG A 215 26.93 -26.73 -5.21
C ARG A 215 26.21 -25.80 -4.23
N ASP A 216 26.93 -25.23 -3.26
CA ASP A 216 26.41 -24.23 -2.32
C ASP A 216 26.47 -22.84 -2.97
N LEU A 217 25.45 -22.55 -3.78
CA LEU A 217 25.31 -21.29 -4.54
C LEU A 217 24.55 -20.22 -3.76
N PHE A 218 24.23 -20.46 -2.49
CA PHE A 218 23.42 -19.56 -1.68
C PHE A 218 24.03 -18.17 -1.57
N SER A 219 25.30 -18.07 -1.17
CA SER A 219 25.96 -16.77 -0.96
C SER A 219 26.05 -15.97 -2.26
N GLU A 220 26.35 -16.62 -3.38
CA GLU A 220 26.38 -15.99 -4.71
C GLU A 220 25.00 -15.44 -5.11
N LYS A 221 23.97 -16.31 -5.12
CA LYS A 221 22.61 -15.94 -5.54
C LYS A 221 21.97 -14.92 -4.62
N MET A 222 22.12 -15.07 -3.31
CA MET A 222 21.56 -14.13 -2.34
C MET A 222 22.29 -12.79 -2.37
N SER A 223 23.60 -12.75 -2.62
CA SER A 223 24.32 -11.48 -2.76
C SER A 223 23.87 -10.70 -3.99
N SER A 224 23.69 -11.39 -5.13
CA SER A 224 23.10 -10.79 -6.33
C SER A 224 21.68 -10.27 -6.04
N PHE A 225 20.84 -11.09 -5.40
CA PHE A 225 19.49 -10.70 -5.02
C PHE A 225 19.45 -9.48 -4.09
N VAL A 226 20.29 -9.41 -3.05
CA VAL A 226 20.34 -8.26 -2.13
C VAL A 226 20.67 -6.98 -2.88
N GLY A 227 21.60 -7.03 -3.84
CA GLY A 227 21.93 -5.89 -4.70
C GLY A 227 20.70 -5.39 -5.47
N THR A 228 20.01 -6.28 -6.18
CA THR A 228 18.80 -5.93 -6.93
C THR A 228 17.65 -5.50 -6.02
N ALA A 229 17.42 -6.20 -4.90
CA ALA A 229 16.35 -5.90 -3.96
C ALA A 229 16.53 -4.53 -3.31
N LYS A 230 17.78 -4.18 -2.96
CA LYS A 230 18.12 -2.85 -2.45
C LYS A 230 17.85 -1.76 -3.47
N GLU A 231 18.25 -1.94 -4.72
CA GLU A 231 17.98 -0.96 -5.78
C GLU A 231 16.46 -0.76 -6.01
N GLN A 232 15.68 -1.85 -6.03
CA GLN A 232 14.23 -1.75 -6.17
C GLN A 232 13.56 -1.11 -4.96
N HIS A 233 14.03 -1.41 -3.74
CA HIS A 233 13.54 -0.79 -2.52
C HIS A 233 13.85 0.71 -2.46
N GLU A 234 15.07 1.13 -2.83
CA GLU A 234 15.45 2.54 -2.90
C GLU A 234 14.60 3.32 -3.91
N LYS A 235 14.33 2.73 -5.09
CA LYS A 235 13.40 3.31 -6.07
C LYS A 235 11.99 3.47 -5.50
N LEU A 236 11.50 2.45 -4.80
CA LEU A 236 10.17 2.47 -4.19
C LEU A 236 10.07 3.51 -3.07
N GLU A 237 11.11 3.65 -2.22
CA GLU A 237 11.18 4.71 -1.21
C GLU A 237 11.18 6.10 -1.85
N LEU A 238 11.92 6.29 -2.95
CA LEU A 238 11.91 7.56 -3.67
C LEU A 238 10.51 7.89 -4.22
N MET A 239 9.84 6.91 -4.84
CA MET A 239 8.46 7.08 -5.33
C MET A 239 7.50 7.42 -4.19
N HIS A 240 7.63 6.75 -3.05
CA HIS A 240 6.80 7.00 -1.88
C HIS A 240 7.02 8.41 -1.30
N ASN A 241 8.28 8.86 -1.22
CA ASN A 241 8.59 10.21 -0.76
C ASN A 241 8.02 11.29 -1.70
N ASN A 242 8.12 11.07 -3.02
CA ASN A 242 7.50 11.96 -4.01
C ASN A 242 5.97 11.98 -3.88
N MET A 243 5.35 10.82 -3.66
CA MET A 243 3.91 10.71 -3.41
C MET A 243 3.49 11.53 -2.19
N GLU A 244 4.25 11.47 -1.08
CA GLU A 244 3.98 12.28 0.10
C GLU A 244 4.11 13.78 -0.15
N GLU A 245 5.12 14.18 -0.93
CA GLU A 245 5.34 15.58 -1.30
C GLU A 245 4.17 16.11 -2.14
N GLN A 246 3.78 15.39 -3.19
CA GLN A 246 2.62 15.77 -4.01
C GLN A 246 1.32 15.83 -3.21
N TYR A 247 1.11 14.90 -2.27
CA TYR A 247 -0.06 14.96 -1.39
C TYR A 247 -0.04 16.18 -0.46
N SER A 248 1.14 16.55 0.05
CA SER A 248 1.33 17.75 0.86
C SER A 248 1.07 19.03 0.06
N GLU A 249 1.53 19.09 -1.19
CA GLU A 249 1.24 20.18 -2.12
C GLU A 249 -0.26 20.29 -2.42
N LEU A 250 -0.93 19.16 -2.66
CA LEU A 250 -2.38 19.09 -2.84
C LEU A 250 -3.13 19.68 -1.65
N GLY A 251 -2.64 19.39 -0.43
CA GLY A 251 -3.15 19.97 0.81
C GLY A 251 -3.01 21.49 0.88
N ARG A 252 -1.89 22.04 0.39
CA ARG A 252 -1.72 23.50 0.27
C ARG A 252 -2.64 24.09 -0.78
N PHE A 253 -2.79 23.42 -1.92
CA PHE A 253 -3.60 23.88 -3.05
C PHE A 253 -5.09 23.97 -2.68
N TYR A 254 -5.64 22.91 -2.06
CA TYR A 254 -7.05 22.86 -1.63
C TYR A 254 -7.28 23.29 -0.17
N VAL A 255 -6.25 23.83 0.49
CA VAL A 255 -6.30 24.39 1.84
C VAL A 255 -6.89 23.39 2.87
N PHE A 256 -6.35 22.17 2.87
CA PHE A 256 -6.62 21.17 3.90
C PHE A 256 -5.34 20.76 4.62
N ASP A 257 -5.46 20.34 5.88
CA ASP A 257 -4.33 19.87 6.68
C ASP A 257 -4.03 18.41 6.35
N PRO A 258 -2.87 18.10 5.69
CA PRO A 258 -2.52 16.74 5.33
C PRO A 258 -2.42 15.82 6.57
N ARG A 259 -2.13 16.37 7.75
CA ARG A 259 -1.91 15.61 9.00
C ARG A 259 -3.20 15.30 9.75
N LYS A 260 -4.23 16.15 9.64
CA LYS A 260 -5.57 15.86 10.20
C LYS A 260 -6.33 14.83 9.38
N ILE A 261 -5.96 14.68 8.11
CA ILE A 261 -6.61 13.78 7.16
C ILE A 261 -5.81 12.48 6.97
N CYS A 262 -4.48 12.53 7.21
CA CYS A 262 -3.58 11.38 7.31
C CYS A 262 -2.94 11.34 8.72
N PRO A 263 -3.49 10.60 9.70
CA PRO A 263 -3.12 10.68 11.11
C PRO A 263 -1.71 10.19 11.47
N TRP A 264 -0.93 9.67 10.52
CA TRP A 264 0.27 8.88 10.82
C TRP A 264 1.47 9.71 11.34
N ARG A 265 1.50 11.04 11.11
CA ARG A 265 2.57 11.92 11.65
C ARG A 265 2.35 12.41 13.08
N SER A 266 1.18 12.17 13.69
CA SER A 266 0.84 12.71 15.00
C SER A 266 1.27 11.84 16.19
N SER A 267 1.86 10.67 15.95
CA SER A 267 2.22 9.70 17.01
C SER A 267 3.61 9.87 17.63
N SER A 268 4.39 10.89 17.28
CA SER A 268 5.73 11.13 17.88
C SER A 268 5.79 12.22 18.96
N GLY A 269 4.67 12.75 19.44
CA GLY A 269 4.68 13.79 20.48
C GLY A 269 3.44 13.82 21.37
N THR A 270 3.58 13.29 22.59
CA THR A 270 2.89 13.68 23.83
C THR A 270 1.48 14.27 23.74
N SER A 271 0.45 13.47 24.03
CA SER A 271 -0.48 13.64 25.17
C SER A 271 -1.79 12.82 24.99
N ARG A 272 -2.40 12.44 26.12
CA ARG A 272 -3.34 11.33 26.35
C ARG A 272 -4.56 11.25 25.40
N PRO A 273 -5.03 10.03 25.04
CA PRO A 273 -6.25 9.84 24.28
C PRO A 273 -7.48 9.78 25.18
N SER A 274 -8.44 10.69 24.96
CA SER A 274 -9.81 10.51 25.43
C SER A 274 -10.60 9.61 24.46
N ARG A 275 -11.05 8.47 25.00
CA ARG A 275 -12.18 7.62 24.57
C ARG A 275 -13.39 8.30 23.89
N PRO A 276 -14.00 7.93 22.74
CA PRO A 276 -13.79 6.79 21.85
C PRO A 276 -13.50 7.23 20.41
N CYS A 277 -12.26 7.65 20.12
CA CYS A 277 -11.75 7.70 18.75
C CYS A 277 -11.28 6.32 18.29
N LEU A 278 -12.14 5.32 18.41
CA LEU A 278 -11.95 3.95 17.90
C LEU A 278 -12.90 3.73 16.73
N ARG A 279 -12.57 4.33 15.59
CA ARG A 279 -12.89 3.91 14.22
C ARG A 279 -12.48 5.06 13.30
N TYR A 280 -12.02 4.72 12.11
CA TYR A 280 -11.62 5.64 11.02
C TYR A 280 -10.16 6.11 11.08
N SER A 281 -9.27 5.14 10.95
CA SER A 281 -7.91 5.28 10.46
C SER A 281 -7.88 5.86 9.03
N GLY A 282 -7.19 6.99 8.88
CA GLY A 282 -6.30 7.39 7.77
C GLY A 282 -6.76 7.39 6.31
N LEU A 283 -6.50 8.50 5.61
CA LEU A 283 -6.63 8.75 4.15
C LEU A 283 -8.02 8.70 3.54
N LEU A 284 -8.95 8.00 4.15
CA LEU A 284 -10.21 7.58 3.51
C LEU A 284 -11.21 8.71 3.27
N TRP A 285 -11.06 9.90 3.85
CA TRP A 285 -12.12 10.89 3.76
C TRP A 285 -12.07 11.69 2.45
N GLN A 286 -10.99 12.33 2.02
CA GLN A 286 -11.10 13.20 0.84
C GLN A 286 -11.28 12.46 -0.49
N THR A 287 -10.56 11.35 -0.73
CA THR A 287 -10.77 10.55 -1.94
C THR A 287 -12.11 9.83 -1.91
N ARG A 288 -12.61 9.29 -0.77
CA ARG A 288 -14.00 8.78 -0.73
C ARG A 288 -15.07 9.88 -0.69
N LEU A 289 -14.76 11.09 -0.26
CA LEU A 289 -15.67 12.25 -0.34
C LEU A 289 -15.74 12.73 -1.79
N ILE A 290 -14.62 12.73 -2.53
CA ILE A 290 -14.58 12.98 -3.98
C ILE A 290 -15.26 11.83 -4.70
N ASP A 291 -15.03 10.57 -4.32
CA ASP A 291 -15.66 9.39 -4.91
C ASP A 291 -17.15 9.35 -4.60
N ALA A 292 -17.58 9.60 -3.36
CA ALA A 292 -19.00 9.70 -3.00
C ALA A 292 -19.67 10.92 -3.63
N PHE A 293 -18.95 12.03 -3.79
CA PHE A 293 -19.40 13.19 -4.53
C PHE A 293 -19.49 12.87 -6.02
N LEU A 294 -18.50 12.23 -6.63
CA LEU A 294 -18.47 11.75 -8.02
C LEU A 294 -19.62 10.78 -8.26
N TRP A 295 -19.79 9.76 -7.44
CA TRP A 295 -20.92 8.82 -7.53
C TRP A 295 -22.26 9.52 -7.33
N SER A 296 -22.38 10.48 -6.42
CA SER A 296 -23.62 11.26 -6.25
C SER A 296 -23.85 12.23 -7.41
N TRP A 297 -22.80 12.80 -7.99
CA TRP A 297 -22.82 13.73 -9.12
C TRP A 297 -23.17 12.98 -10.41
N ILE A 298 -22.49 11.86 -10.68
CA ILE A 298 -22.77 10.93 -11.79
C ILE A 298 -24.20 10.40 -11.65
N ALA A 299 -24.63 9.96 -10.45
CA ALA A 299 -26.01 9.51 -10.24
C ALA A 299 -27.03 10.63 -10.49
N SER A 300 -26.73 11.87 -10.08
CA SER A 300 -27.61 13.04 -10.33
C SER A 300 -27.64 13.41 -11.81
N ALA A 301 -26.48 13.43 -12.49
CA ALA A 301 -26.35 13.72 -13.92
C ALA A 301 -27.04 12.64 -14.80
N VAL A 302 -26.92 11.37 -14.43
CA VAL A 302 -27.61 10.25 -15.10
C VAL A 302 -29.11 10.27 -14.85
N TYR A 303 -29.55 10.76 -13.68
CA TYR A 303 -30.97 10.95 -13.38
C TYR A 303 -31.59 12.09 -14.21
N SER A 304 -30.87 13.21 -14.38
CA SER A 304 -31.29 14.32 -15.27
C SER A 304 -31.30 13.95 -16.76
N LEU A 305 -30.56 12.91 -17.20
CA LEU A 305 -30.62 12.40 -18.57
C LEU A 305 -31.85 11.50 -18.87
N ARG A 306 -32.64 11.13 -17.85
CA ARG A 306 -33.83 10.26 -18.01
C ARG A 306 -35.17 11.01 -18.02
N HIS A 307 -35.16 12.34 -17.94
CA HIS A 307 -36.33 13.21 -18.02
C HIS A 307 -36.04 14.41 -18.92
#